data_AF-A0AAI8VP81-F1
#
_entry.id   AF-A0AAI8VP81-F1
#
_cell.length_a   1.000
_cell.length_b   1.000
_cell.length_c   1.000
_cell.angle_alpha   90.00
_cell.angle_beta   90.00
_cell.angle_gamma   90.00
#
_symmetry.space_group_name_H-M   'P 1'
#
loop_
_entity.id
_entity.type
_entity.pdbx_description
1 polymer ?
#
loop_
_entity_poly.entity_id
_entity_poly.type
_entity_poly.pdbx_seq_one_letter_code
_entity_poly.pdbx_strand_id
1 'polypeptide(L)'
;MLQFAQFENRLKAIRNPLYVQVYETDDPLVKEFPRVGLVGLALEVQDDECLRVMADEFQNPRAGFMNHIYWEDLEEPGDRLNAQMKPRGRSLMRVQ
;
A
#
# COMPACT_ATOMS: atom_id res chain seq x y z
N MET A 1 -12.25 1.38 -6.35
CA MET A 1 -11.04 1.17 -5.52
C MET A 1 -10.21 2.43 -5.58
N LEU A 2 -9.93 3.04 -4.43
CA LEU A 2 -9.26 4.34 -4.32
C LEU A 2 -7.77 4.26 -4.70
N GLN A 3 -7.12 3.13 -4.38
CA GLN A 3 -5.70 2.86 -4.65
C GLN A 3 -5.37 2.91 -6.14
N PHE A 4 -6.21 2.25 -6.95
CA PHE A 4 -6.06 2.25 -8.41
C PHE A 4 -6.14 3.66 -8.98
N ALA A 5 -7.10 4.46 -8.52
CA ALA A 5 -7.21 5.85 -8.97
C ALA A 5 -5.98 6.70 -8.58
N GLN A 6 -5.34 6.43 -7.44
CA GLN A 6 -4.19 7.18 -6.97
C GLN A 6 -2.95 6.94 -7.85
N PHE A 7 -2.60 5.67 -8.11
CA PHE A 7 -1.47 5.41 -8.98
C PHE A 7 -1.80 5.74 -10.45
N GLU A 8 -3.04 5.55 -10.92
CA GLU A 8 -3.47 6.01 -12.25
C GLU A 8 -3.22 7.52 -12.42
N ASN A 9 -3.55 8.33 -11.40
CA ASN A 9 -3.29 9.77 -11.41
C ASN A 9 -1.79 10.11 -11.41
N ARG A 10 -0.97 9.38 -10.65
CA ARG A 10 0.50 9.57 -10.67
C ARG A 10 1.09 9.19 -12.03
N LEU A 11 0.71 8.05 -12.59
CA LEU A 11 1.15 7.59 -13.91
C LEU A 11 0.75 8.56 -15.02
N LYS A 12 -0.47 9.12 -14.94
CA LYS A 12 -0.93 10.19 -15.82
C LYS A 12 -0.05 11.44 -15.70
N ALA A 13 0.27 11.87 -14.49
CA ALA A 13 1.05 13.08 -14.24
C ALA A 13 2.47 12.99 -14.80
N ILE A 14 3.09 11.80 -14.72
CA ILE A 14 4.42 11.55 -15.30
C ILE A 14 4.38 11.12 -16.77
N ARG A 15 3.18 11.03 -17.37
CA ARG A 15 2.94 10.51 -18.73
C ARG A 15 3.65 9.16 -18.97
N ASN A 16 3.53 8.23 -18.03
CA ASN A 16 4.15 6.91 -18.17
C ASN A 16 3.68 6.25 -19.50
N PRO A 17 4.58 5.66 -20.29
CA PRO A 17 4.24 5.12 -21.61
C PRO A 17 3.13 4.06 -21.58
N LEU A 18 3.09 3.20 -20.56
CA LEU A 18 2.04 2.19 -20.44
C LEU A 18 0.70 2.80 -20.09
N TYR A 19 0.68 3.88 -19.30
CA TYR A 19 -0.56 4.62 -19.04
C TYR A 19 -1.12 5.22 -20.34
N VAL A 20 -0.27 5.87 -21.15
CA VAL A 20 -0.68 6.43 -22.44
C VAL A 20 -1.17 5.33 -23.37
N GLN A 21 -0.42 4.22 -23.47
CA GLN A 21 -0.81 3.08 -24.29
C GLN A 21 -2.19 2.54 -23.89
N VAL A 22 -2.45 2.39 -22.59
CA VAL A 22 -3.70 1.79 -22.12
C VAL A 22 -4.89 2.74 -22.17
N TYR A 23 -4.71 4.01 -21.77
CA TYR A 23 -5.83 4.93 -21.57
C TYR A 23 -6.01 5.95 -22.70
N GLU A 24 -4.99 6.18 -23.52
CA GLU A 24 -5.05 7.16 -24.63
C GLU A 24 -5.10 6.48 -26.01
N THR A 25 -4.88 5.17 -26.11
CA THR A 25 -5.00 4.41 -27.37
C THR A 25 -6.42 3.86 -27.56
N ASP A 26 -6.88 3.78 -28.82
CA ASP A 26 -8.20 3.28 -29.19
C ASP A 26 -8.30 1.73 -29.29
N ASP A 27 -7.52 0.99 -28.51
CA ASP A 27 -7.61 -0.47 -28.49
C ASP A 27 -8.89 -0.95 -27.77
N PRO A 28 -9.82 -1.65 -28.46
CA PRO A 28 -11.08 -2.09 -27.89
C PRO A 28 -10.93 -3.07 -26.73
N LEU A 29 -9.92 -3.96 -26.78
CA LEU A 29 -9.70 -4.98 -25.75
C LEU A 29 -9.18 -4.35 -24.46
N VAL A 30 -8.36 -3.32 -24.60
CA VAL A 30 -7.78 -2.59 -23.47
C VAL A 30 -8.83 -1.69 -22.81
N LYS A 31 -9.79 -1.16 -23.58
CA LYS A 31 -10.88 -0.32 -23.06
C LYS A 31 -11.90 -1.06 -22.20
N GLU A 32 -12.09 -2.36 -22.41
CA GLU A 32 -13.03 -3.15 -21.61
C GLU A 32 -12.52 -3.31 -20.17
N PHE A 33 -11.20 -3.52 -20.00
CA PHE A 33 -10.57 -3.73 -18.70
C PHE A 33 -9.21 -3.00 -18.57
N PRO A 34 -9.19 -1.66 -18.54
CA PRO A 34 -7.95 -0.88 -18.63
C PRO A 34 -6.99 -1.15 -17.47
N ARG A 35 -7.52 -1.39 -16.26
CA ARG A 35 -6.69 -1.74 -15.09
C ARG A 35 -5.99 -3.07 -15.23
N VAL A 36 -6.67 -4.06 -15.80
CA VAL A 36 -6.10 -5.38 -16.05
C VAL A 36 -5.03 -5.27 -17.13
N GLY A 37 -5.31 -4.52 -18.20
CA GLY A 37 -4.35 -4.23 -19.26
C GLY A 37 -3.10 -3.52 -18.74
N LEU A 38 -3.26 -2.47 -17.92
CA LEU A 38 -2.14 -1.72 -17.35
C LEU A 38 -1.24 -2.59 -16.47
N VAL A 39 -1.84 -3.34 -15.53
CA VAL A 39 -1.07 -4.20 -14.63
C VAL A 39 -0.43 -5.37 -15.40
N GLY A 40 -1.16 -5.98 -16.33
CA GLY A 40 -0.66 -7.05 -17.19
C GLY A 40 0.57 -6.61 -17.99
N LEU A 41 0.47 -5.47 -18.67
CA LEU A 41 1.59 -4.91 -19.44
C LEU A 41 2.78 -4.54 -18.54
N ALA A 42 2.53 -3.91 -17.40
CA ALA A 42 3.60 -3.55 -16.46
C ALA A 42 4.39 -4.77 -15.98
N LEU A 43 3.72 -5.89 -15.75
CA LEU A 43 4.35 -7.17 -15.37
C LEU A 43 5.04 -7.85 -16.55
N GLU A 44 4.42 -7.84 -17.74
CA GLU A 44 4.96 -8.47 -18.95
C GLU A 44 6.26 -7.79 -19.41
N VAL A 45 6.26 -6.46 -19.49
CA VAL A 45 7.41 -5.68 -19.96
C VAL A 45 8.37 -5.29 -18.83
N GLN A 46 8.03 -5.62 -17.58
CA GLN A 46 8.79 -5.28 -16.37
C GLN A 46 9.11 -3.78 -16.29
N ASP A 47 8.09 -2.93 -16.47
CA ASP A 47 8.26 -1.48 -16.43
C ASP A 47 8.52 -1.00 -14.99
N ASP A 48 9.80 -0.78 -14.67
CA ASP A 48 10.28 -0.42 -13.34
C ASP A 48 9.62 0.86 -12.79
N GLU A 49 9.36 1.87 -13.64
CA GLU A 49 8.74 3.12 -13.20
C GLU A 49 7.28 2.90 -12.81
N CYS A 50 6.53 2.18 -13.64
CA CYS A 50 5.13 1.85 -13.39
C CYS A 50 4.99 0.98 -12.13
N LEU A 51 5.82 -0.05 -12.00
CA LEU A 51 5.81 -0.94 -10.84
C LEU A 51 6.18 -0.21 -9.53
N ARG A 52 7.15 0.71 -9.56
CA ARG A 52 7.49 1.53 -8.39
C ARG A 52 6.35 2.45 -7.99
N VAL A 53 5.71 3.12 -8.96
CA VAL A 53 4.55 3.98 -8.66
C VAL A 53 3.40 3.19 -8.06
N MET A 54 3.12 1.98 -8.58
CA MET A 54 2.12 1.09 -7.99
C MET A 54 2.51 0.68 -6.56
N ALA A 55 3.76 0.23 -6.34
CA ALA A 55 4.25 -0.18 -5.04
C ALA A 55 4.18 0.95 -4.00
N ASP A 56 4.60 2.16 -4.36
CA ASP A 56 4.54 3.34 -3.50
C ASP A 56 3.11 3.63 -3.03
N GLU A 57 2.13 3.57 -3.94
CA GLU A 57 0.73 3.82 -3.59
C GLU A 57 0.11 2.67 -2.78
N PHE A 58 0.51 1.43 -3.02
CA PHE A 58 0.12 0.30 -2.15
C PHE A 58 0.68 0.43 -0.73
N GLN A 59 1.88 1.01 -0.60
CA GLN A 59 2.52 1.28 0.69
C GLN A 59 2.02 2.57 1.35
N ASN A 60 1.23 3.39 0.65
CA ASN A 60 0.75 4.66 1.18
C ASN A 60 -0.47 4.46 2.09
N PRO A 61 -0.34 4.63 3.42
CA PRO A 61 -1.41 4.33 4.38
C PRO A 61 -2.62 5.28 4.25
N ARG A 62 -2.52 6.34 3.44
CA ARG A 62 -3.57 7.35 3.26
C ARG A 62 -4.71 6.88 2.37
N ALA A 63 -4.57 5.76 1.67
CA ALA A 63 -5.63 5.16 0.86
C ALA A 63 -6.59 4.31 1.71
N GLY A 64 -7.00 4.85 2.86
CA GLY A 64 -8.10 4.37 3.68
C GLY A 64 -8.18 2.86 3.84
N PHE A 65 -7.23 2.25 4.56
CA PHE A 65 -7.51 1.03 5.32
C PHE A 65 -6.41 0.77 6.36
N MET A 66 -6.80 0.86 7.63
CA MET A 66 -6.26 0.06 8.74
C MET A 66 -6.41 -1.47 8.52
N ASN A 67 -6.68 -1.92 7.28
CA ASN A 67 -7.02 -3.31 6.93
C ASN A 67 -5.95 -3.99 6.04
N HIS A 68 -4.81 -3.33 5.78
CA HIS A 68 -3.65 -3.96 5.14
C HIS A 68 -2.47 -3.98 6.12
N ILE A 69 -2.77 -4.54 7.30
CA ILE A 69 -1.78 -5.03 8.25
C ILE A 69 -1.09 -6.18 7.51
N TYR A 70 0.20 -6.06 7.17
CA TYR A 70 0.98 -7.21 6.73
C TYR A 70 0.94 -8.22 7.88
N TRP A 71 0.83 -9.52 7.60
CA TRP A 71 0.60 -10.58 8.61
C TRP A 71 1.51 -10.52 9.84
N GLU A 72 2.66 -9.84 9.74
CA GLU A 72 3.66 -9.61 10.80
C GLU A 72 3.29 -8.49 11.79
N ASP A 73 2.37 -7.58 11.46
CA ASP A 73 1.95 -6.42 12.29
C ASP A 73 0.68 -6.70 13.12
N LEU A 74 0.19 -7.95 13.15
CA LEU A 74 -0.88 -8.39 14.04
C LEU A 74 -0.34 -8.60 15.47
N GLU A 75 0.24 -7.58 16.10
CA GLU A 75 0.25 -7.55 17.56
C GLU A 75 -1.20 -7.35 18.00
N GLU A 76 -1.75 -8.34 18.73
CA GLU A 76 -3.10 -8.22 19.27
C GLU A 76 -3.18 -6.94 20.12
N PRO A 77 -4.28 -6.16 20.05
CA PRO A 77 -4.45 -4.95 20.87
C PRO A 77 -4.25 -5.18 22.39
N GLY A 78 -4.29 -6.43 22.86
CA GLY A 78 -4.03 -6.85 24.24
C GLY A 78 -2.56 -6.82 24.67
N ASP A 79 -1.59 -6.90 23.76
CA ASP A 79 -0.17 -6.98 24.13
C ASP A 79 0.39 -5.64 24.62
N ARG A 80 -0.13 -4.52 24.07
CA ARG A 80 0.27 -3.16 24.47
C ARG A 80 -0.27 -2.75 25.85
N LEU A 81 -1.41 -3.30 26.25
CA LEU A 81 -2.01 -3.03 27.58
C LEU A 81 -1.25 -3.76 28.69
N ASN A 82 -0.80 -4.99 28.44
CA ASN A 82 -0.04 -5.78 29.41
C ASN A 82 1.37 -5.24 29.65
N ALA A 83 2.00 -4.62 28.64
CA ALA A 83 3.32 -4.02 28.79
C ALA A 83 3.33 -2.75 29.69
N GLN A 84 2.22 -2.02 29.76
CA GLN A 84 2.10 -0.80 30.57
C GLN A 84 1.69 -1.07 32.02
N MET A 85 1.15 -2.26 32.33
CA MET A 85 0.74 -2.67 33.68
C MET A 85 1.84 -3.36 34.49
N LYS A 86 3.13 -3.08 34.24
CA LYS A 86 4.17 -3.46 35.22
C LYS A 86 3.99 -2.61 36.49
N PRO A 87 3.69 -3.21 37.66
CA PRO A 87 3.54 -2.46 38.89
C PRO A 87 4.88 -1.81 39.23
N ARG A 88 4.87 -0.49 39.47
CA ARG A 88 6.02 0.20 40.08
C ARG A 88 6.18 -0.36 41.49
N GLY A 89 7.00 -1.39 41.64
CA GLY A 89 7.36 -1.97 42.92
C GLY A 89 7.88 -0.88 43.85
N ARG A 90 7.13 -0.60 44.92
CA ARG A 90 7.57 0.25 46.03
C ARG A 90 8.82 -0.38 46.64
N SER A 91 9.96 0.31 46.50
CA SER A 91 11.09 0.08 47.38
C SER A 91 10.73 0.62 48.76
N LEU A 92 10.39 -0.26 49.70
CA LEU A 92 10.22 0.07 51.11
C LEU A 92 11.22 -0.74 51.94
N MET A 93 12.25 0.01 52.39
CA MET A 93 13.06 -0.13 53.60
C MET A 93 13.27 -1.54 54.19
N ARG A 94 14.52 -2.02 54.12
CA ARG A 94 15.07 -2.88 55.18
C ARG A 94 15.36 -2.00 56.40
N VAL A 95 14.63 -2.25 57.49
CA VAL A 95 15.04 -1.84 58.83
C VAL A 95 16.00 -2.91 59.36
N GLN A 96 17.08 -2.45 59.98
CA GLN A 96 18.15 -3.24 60.58
C GLN A 96 17.66 -4.17 61.69
#